data_AF-A0A182NY77-F1
#
_entry.id   AF-A0A182NY77-F1
#
_cell.length_a   1.000
_cell.length_b   1.000
_cell.length_c   1.000
_cell.angle_alpha   90.00
_cell.angle_beta   90.00
_cell.angle_gamma   90.00
#
_symmetry.space_group_name_H-M   'P 1'
#
loop_
_entity.id
_entity.type
_entity.pdbx_description
1 polymer ?
#
loop_
_entity_poly.entity_id
_entity_poly.type
_entity_poly.pdbx_seq_one_letter_code
_entity_poly.pdbx_strand_id
1 'polypeptide(L)'
;MPRATYLPSPNSPDCSPMPRPTSSHEPSQLDRIEQQLKSLCKCNRAISGQIKLMFDTLYKNNTITRTFQLQRMASEEDLESFNTKLGINSTCMAEALCQLVHILFETSDVDNRLEIIFNLFFERDLVAKCSWTGRGFPDPKLCLSKYIDILSLIKYAGGNHLMMRTDEYVKQFIF
;
A
#
# COMPACT_ATOMS: atom_id res chain seq x y z
N MET A 1 86.06 -3.20 71.74
CA MET A 1 84.89 -2.39 71.33
C MET A 1 85.24 -1.56 70.11
N PRO A 2 84.50 -1.72 69.01
CA PRO A 2 84.12 -0.58 68.17
C PRO A 2 82.60 -0.56 67.89
N ARG A 3 82.12 0.65 67.66
CA ARG A 3 80.71 1.07 67.51
C ARG A 3 80.29 0.93 66.05
N ALA A 4 79.16 0.29 65.77
CA ALA A 4 78.49 0.36 64.47
C ALA A 4 77.01 0.68 64.69
N THR A 5 76.65 1.90 64.29
CA THR A 5 75.28 2.42 64.13
C THR A 5 74.66 1.83 62.87
N TYR A 6 73.41 1.35 62.94
CA TYR A 6 72.53 1.23 61.77
C TYR A 6 71.13 1.75 62.09
N LEU A 7 70.66 2.58 61.15
CA LEU A 7 69.40 3.32 61.09
C LEU A 7 68.20 2.42 60.73
N PRO A 8 66.95 2.89 60.98
CA PRO A 8 65.73 2.16 60.66
C PRO A 8 65.37 2.23 59.17
N SER A 9 64.81 1.15 58.63
CA SER A 9 64.28 1.06 57.26
C SER A 9 62.77 1.32 57.26
N PRO A 10 62.26 2.35 56.54
CA PRO A 10 60.84 2.53 56.30
C PRO A 10 60.51 2.11 54.87
N ASN A 11 59.80 0.99 54.70
CA ASN A 11 59.15 0.67 53.42
C ASN A 11 57.77 0.07 53.72
N SER A 12 56.80 0.96 53.90
CA SER A 12 55.37 0.63 53.78
C SER A 12 55.00 0.74 52.30
N PRO A 13 54.43 -0.29 51.67
CA PRO A 13 53.97 -0.19 50.30
C PRO A 13 52.69 0.67 50.22
N ASP A 14 52.77 1.65 49.34
CA ASP A 14 51.78 2.66 48.98
C ASP A 14 50.48 2.03 48.43
N CYS A 15 49.38 2.13 49.20
CA CYS A 15 48.05 1.75 48.74
C CYS A 15 47.46 2.86 47.85
N SER A 16 47.88 2.89 46.58
CA SER A 16 47.15 3.65 45.56
C SER A 16 45.83 2.94 45.21
N PRO A 17 44.67 3.65 45.20
CA PRO A 17 43.39 3.05 44.86
C PRO A 17 43.32 2.72 43.37
N MET A 18 42.92 1.49 43.06
CA MET A 18 42.75 1.03 41.68
C MET A 18 41.70 1.86 40.93
N PRO A 19 41.94 2.17 39.64
CA PRO A 19 40.93 2.80 38.80
C PRO A 19 39.75 1.84 38.60
N ARG A 20 38.54 2.36 38.88
CA ARG A 20 37.28 1.66 38.72
C ARG A 20 37.03 1.40 37.22
N PRO A 21 36.63 0.19 36.79
CA PRO A 21 36.36 -0.09 35.38
C PRO A 21 35.14 0.72 34.92
N THR A 22 35.32 1.60 33.95
CA THR A 22 34.21 2.24 33.22
C THR A 22 33.56 1.17 32.33
N SER A 23 32.40 0.65 32.74
CA SER A 23 31.60 -0.23 31.91
C SER A 23 31.02 0.55 30.74
N SER A 24 31.67 0.49 29.58
CA SER A 24 31.06 0.86 28.30
C SER A 24 29.95 -0.14 28.01
N HIS A 25 28.71 0.23 28.36
CA HIS A 25 27.52 -0.59 28.13
C HIS A 25 27.26 -0.62 26.62
N GLU A 26 27.77 -1.64 25.93
CA GLU A 26 27.33 -1.91 24.56
C GLU A 26 25.82 -2.24 24.61
N PRO A 27 24.98 -1.59 23.79
CA PRO A 27 23.57 -1.90 23.72
C PRO A 27 23.40 -3.34 23.25
N SER A 28 22.46 -4.06 23.89
CA SER A 28 22.22 -5.45 23.55
C SER A 28 21.80 -5.57 22.08
N GLN A 29 22.01 -6.74 21.47
CA GLN A 29 21.58 -6.99 20.08
C GLN A 29 20.07 -6.70 19.91
N LEU A 30 19.27 -6.94 20.95
CA LEU A 30 17.84 -6.62 20.97
C LEU A 30 17.60 -5.11 20.89
N ASP A 31 18.32 -4.30 21.68
CA ASP A 31 18.21 -2.83 21.65
C ASP A 31 18.58 -2.27 20.27
N ARG A 32 19.60 -2.85 19.63
CA ARG A 32 20.00 -2.46 18.27
C ARG A 32 18.90 -2.77 17.25
N ILE A 33 18.28 -3.95 17.32
CA ILE A 33 17.18 -4.36 16.43
C ILE A 33 15.96 -3.45 16.63
N GLU A 34 15.58 -3.13 17.87
CA GLU A 34 14.46 -2.24 18.15
C GLU A 34 14.69 -0.82 17.62
N GLN A 35 15.91 -0.29 17.77
CA GLN A 35 16.27 1.01 17.21
C GLN A 35 16.22 1.00 15.68
N GLN A 36 16.68 -0.07 15.04
CA GLN A 36 16.60 -0.25 13.59
C GLN A 36 15.15 -0.29 13.11
N LEU A 37 14.26 -1.04 13.78
CA LEU A 37 12.83 -1.10 13.45
C LEU A 37 12.16 0.28 13.59
N LYS A 38 12.42 1.02 14.67
CA LYS A 38 11.89 2.38 14.85
C LYS A 38 12.35 3.32 13.75
N SER A 39 13.63 3.25 13.38
CA SER A 39 14.19 4.04 12.28
C SER A 39 13.55 3.67 10.94
N LEU A 40 13.39 2.39 10.66
CA LEU A 40 12.75 1.88 9.44
C LEU A 40 11.29 2.33 9.34
N CYS A 41 10.51 2.22 10.41
CA CYS A 41 9.13 2.69 10.44
C CYS A 41 9.02 4.20 10.17
N LYS A 42 9.94 5.00 10.73
CA LYS A 42 10.00 6.45 10.49
C LYS A 42 10.34 6.75 9.03
N CYS A 43 11.30 6.02 8.46
CA CYS A 43 11.68 6.14 7.05
C CYS A 43 10.49 5.79 6.13
N ASN A 44 9.83 4.66 6.37
CA ASN A 44 8.67 4.22 5.59
C ASN A 44 7.54 5.25 5.61
N ARG A 45 7.23 5.84 6.78
CA ARG A 45 6.23 6.92 6.86
C ARG A 45 6.62 8.14 6.03
N ALA A 46 7.90 8.54 6.06
CA ALA A 46 8.40 9.66 5.27
C ALA A 46 8.32 9.37 3.76
N ILE A 47 8.70 8.17 3.34
CA ILE A 47 8.59 7.72 1.94
C ILE A 47 7.13 7.72 1.49
N SER A 48 6.22 7.14 2.27
CA SER A 48 4.78 7.15 1.97
C SER A 48 4.25 8.58 1.83
N GLY A 49 4.69 9.50 2.69
CA GLY A 49 4.34 10.92 2.59
C GLY A 49 4.87 11.57 1.31
N GLN A 50 6.11 11.30 0.91
CA GLN A 50 6.67 11.84 -0.32
C GLN A 50 6.00 11.26 -1.57
N ILE A 51 5.70 9.96 -1.58
CA ILE A 51 4.95 9.32 -2.67
C ILE A 51 3.58 9.99 -2.82
N LYS A 52 2.87 10.25 -1.71
CA LYS A 52 1.59 10.96 -1.74
C LYS A 52 1.73 12.35 -2.39
N LEU A 53 2.71 13.14 -1.95
CA LEU A 53 2.96 14.47 -2.50
C LEU A 53 3.35 14.44 -3.98
N MET A 54 4.17 13.46 -4.39
CA MET A 54 4.52 13.26 -5.79
C MET A 54 3.28 12.93 -6.63
N PHE A 55 2.42 12.02 -6.15
CA PHE A 55 1.18 11.68 -6.83
C PHE A 55 0.27 12.89 -6.97
N ASP A 56 0.04 13.64 -5.89
CA ASP A 56 -0.80 14.85 -5.90
C ASP A 56 -0.25 15.90 -6.88
N THR A 57 1.08 16.05 -6.93
CA THR A 57 1.76 16.99 -7.83
C THR A 57 1.66 16.55 -9.29
N LEU A 58 1.90 15.27 -9.58
CA LEU A 58 1.78 14.71 -10.92
C LEU A 58 0.34 14.80 -11.43
N TYR A 59 -0.65 14.54 -10.57
CA TYR A 59 -2.07 14.65 -10.91
C TYR A 59 -2.51 16.10 -11.14
N LYS A 60 -2.07 17.04 -10.29
CA LYS A 60 -2.42 18.46 -10.44
C LYS A 60 -1.73 19.12 -11.65
N ASN A 61 -0.51 18.70 -11.99
CA ASN A 61 0.28 19.27 -13.08
C ASN A 61 0.01 18.59 -14.43
N ASN A 62 -0.46 17.35 -14.44
CA ASN A 62 -1.04 16.78 -15.65
C ASN A 62 -2.43 17.38 -15.87
N THR A 63 -2.48 18.34 -16.79
CA THR A 63 -3.68 18.77 -17.53
C THR A 63 -4.36 17.63 -18.31
N ILE A 64 -4.02 16.37 -18.04
CA ILE A 64 -4.61 15.15 -18.60
C ILE A 64 -5.84 14.72 -17.79
N THR A 65 -6.04 15.22 -16.56
CA THR A 65 -7.12 14.74 -15.67
C THR A 65 -8.30 15.69 -15.47
N ARG A 66 -8.64 16.50 -16.47
CA ARG A 66 -9.82 17.39 -16.37
C ARG A 66 -11.07 16.95 -17.13
N THR A 67 -11.05 15.82 -17.85
CA THR A 67 -12.20 15.43 -18.69
C THR A 67 -12.71 14.01 -18.48
N PHE A 68 -11.89 13.08 -17.98
CA PHE A 68 -12.42 11.76 -17.65
C PHE A 68 -13.26 11.89 -16.38
N GLN A 69 -14.54 11.55 -16.47
CA GLN A 69 -15.43 11.48 -15.32
C GLN A 69 -15.91 10.04 -15.27
N LEU A 70 -15.58 9.35 -14.17
CA LEU A 70 -16.07 8.00 -13.94
C LEU A 70 -17.60 8.05 -13.92
N GLN A 71 -18.23 7.60 -15.00
CA GLN A 71 -19.68 7.58 -15.11
C GLN A 71 -20.19 6.34 -14.38
N ARG A 72 -21.13 6.55 -13.46
CA ARG A 72 -21.87 5.45 -12.86
C ARG A 72 -22.83 4.87 -13.89
N MET A 73 -22.75 3.57 -14.11
CA MET A 73 -23.52 2.83 -15.11
C MET A 73 -24.82 2.34 -14.47
N ALA A 74 -25.95 2.67 -15.09
CA ALA A 74 -27.28 2.31 -14.65
C ALA A 74 -28.00 1.35 -15.62
N SER A 75 -27.54 1.28 -16.88
CA SER A 75 -28.13 0.42 -17.92
C SER A 75 -27.10 -0.45 -18.66
N GLU A 76 -27.59 -1.33 -19.53
CA GLU A 76 -26.76 -2.14 -20.42
C GLU A 76 -26.05 -1.26 -21.46
N GLU A 77 -26.73 -0.24 -21.98
CA GLU A 77 -26.17 0.71 -22.94
C GLU A 77 -25.01 1.51 -22.34
N ASP A 78 -25.10 1.86 -21.05
CA ASP A 78 -23.98 2.47 -20.32
C ASP A 78 -22.77 1.53 -20.26
N LEU A 79 -22.98 0.23 -20.02
CA LEU A 79 -21.92 -0.76 -19.98
C LEU A 79 -21.24 -0.93 -21.34
N GLU A 80 -22.03 -1.01 -22.41
CA GLU A 80 -21.51 -1.15 -23.78
C GLU A 80 -20.74 0.10 -24.23
N SER A 81 -21.33 1.28 -24.00
CA SER A 81 -20.71 2.56 -24.32
C SER A 81 -19.40 2.75 -23.55
N PHE A 82 -19.42 2.48 -22.25
CA PHE A 82 -18.24 2.62 -21.41
C PHE A 82 -17.17 1.59 -21.77
N ASN A 83 -17.52 0.32 -21.96
CA ASN A 83 -16.55 -0.71 -22.33
C ASN A 83 -15.87 -0.39 -23.67
N THR A 84 -16.64 0.04 -24.67
CA THR A 84 -16.13 0.44 -25.98
C THR A 84 -15.21 1.67 -25.89
N LYS A 85 -15.61 2.67 -25.12
CA LYS A 85 -14.81 3.89 -24.89
C LYS A 85 -13.53 3.57 -24.12
N LEU A 86 -13.58 2.59 -23.22
CA LEU A 86 -12.49 2.25 -22.34
C LEU A 86 -11.34 1.62 -23.11
N GLY A 87 -11.56 0.57 -23.89
CA GLY A 87 -10.60 -0.08 -24.80
C GLY A 87 -9.21 -0.40 -24.21
N ILE A 88 -8.81 -1.68 -24.22
CA ILE A 88 -7.49 -2.10 -23.67
C ILE A 88 -6.35 -1.24 -24.25
N ASN A 89 -5.50 -0.73 -23.37
CA ASN A 89 -4.33 0.11 -23.67
C ASN A 89 -4.64 1.49 -24.27
N SER A 90 -5.88 1.98 -24.18
CA SER A 90 -6.21 3.33 -24.58
C SER A 90 -5.76 4.36 -23.52
N THR A 91 -5.68 5.64 -23.92
CA THR A 91 -5.51 6.75 -22.98
C THR A 91 -6.63 6.81 -21.95
N CYS A 92 -7.85 6.45 -22.34
CA CYS A 92 -9.04 6.39 -21.49
C CYS A 92 -8.86 5.37 -20.35
N MET A 93 -8.27 4.20 -20.64
CA MET A 93 -7.93 3.20 -19.64
C MET A 93 -6.90 3.72 -18.62
N ALA A 94 -5.86 4.41 -19.10
CA ALA A 94 -4.83 4.99 -18.22
C ALA A 94 -5.41 6.12 -17.34
N GLU A 95 -6.27 6.96 -17.89
CA GLU A 95 -6.98 8.02 -17.15
C GLU A 95 -7.90 7.42 -16.07
N ALA A 96 -8.67 6.40 -16.42
CA ALA A 96 -9.55 5.70 -15.49
C ALA A 96 -8.75 5.04 -14.35
N LEU A 97 -7.63 4.38 -14.67
CA LEU A 97 -6.73 3.79 -13.68
C LEU A 97 -6.15 4.85 -12.75
N CYS A 98 -5.66 5.96 -13.29
CA CYS A 98 -5.12 7.06 -12.48
C CYS A 98 -6.16 7.60 -11.49
N GLN A 99 -7.41 7.78 -11.91
CA GLN A 99 -8.48 8.24 -11.02
C GLN A 99 -8.83 7.23 -9.94
N LEU A 100 -8.99 5.95 -10.31
CA LEU A 100 -9.28 4.89 -9.34
C LEU A 100 -8.14 4.76 -8.33
N VAL A 101 -6.89 4.75 -8.78
CA VAL A 101 -5.73 4.68 -7.88
C VAL A 101 -5.72 5.85 -6.90
N HIS A 102 -6.07 7.06 -7.34
CA HIS A 102 -6.16 8.21 -6.44
C HIS A 102 -7.25 8.01 -5.37
N ILE A 103 -8.46 7.60 -5.76
CA ILE A 103 -9.56 7.34 -4.82
C ILE A 103 -9.18 6.22 -3.84
N LEU A 104 -8.55 5.15 -4.33
CA LEU A 104 -8.16 3.99 -3.54
C LEU A 104 -6.91 4.23 -2.70
N PHE A 105 -6.09 5.22 -3.03
CA PHE A 105 -4.91 5.58 -2.23
C PHE A 105 -5.30 6.10 -0.84
N GLU A 106 -6.47 6.75 -0.73
CA GLU A 106 -7.02 7.16 0.55
C GLU A 106 -7.57 5.98 1.37
N THR A 107 -7.77 4.83 0.73
CA THR A 107 -8.30 3.62 1.38
C THR A 107 -7.14 2.67 1.74
N SER A 108 -6.82 2.57 3.03
CA SER A 108 -5.77 1.65 3.52
C SER A 108 -6.16 0.17 3.43
N ASP A 109 -7.44 -0.11 3.23
CA ASP A 109 -7.99 -1.48 3.15
C ASP A 109 -8.00 -1.97 1.70
N VAL A 110 -7.17 -2.98 1.42
CA VAL A 110 -7.02 -3.61 0.10
C VAL A 110 -8.22 -4.51 -0.22
N ASP A 111 -8.88 -5.05 0.80
CA ASP A 111 -9.99 -5.98 0.64
C ASP A 111 -11.27 -5.23 0.26
N ASN A 112 -11.43 -4.00 0.74
CA ASN A 112 -12.57 -3.14 0.39
C ASN A 112 -12.42 -2.40 -0.95
N ARG A 113 -11.26 -2.49 -1.63
CA ARG A 113 -11.04 -1.76 -2.89
C ARG A 113 -12.02 -2.16 -3.97
N LEU A 114 -12.32 -3.46 -4.09
CA LEU A 114 -13.27 -3.96 -5.07
C LEU A 114 -14.68 -3.46 -4.78
N GLU A 115 -15.09 -3.37 -3.51
CA GLU A 115 -16.37 -2.80 -3.12
C GLU A 115 -16.48 -1.33 -3.50
N ILE A 116 -15.43 -0.55 -3.23
CA ILE A 116 -15.39 0.87 -3.60
C ILE A 116 -15.48 1.02 -5.12
N ILE A 117 -14.66 0.28 -5.87
CA ILE A 117 -14.68 0.29 -7.34
C ILE A 117 -16.07 -0.07 -7.85
N PHE A 118 -16.70 -1.11 -7.31
CA PHE A 118 -18.04 -1.54 -7.72
C PHE A 118 -19.10 -0.47 -7.46
N ASN A 119 -19.08 0.13 -6.27
CA ASN A 119 -20.04 1.19 -5.92
C ASN A 119 -19.85 2.46 -6.78
N LEU A 120 -18.63 2.73 -7.25
CA LEU A 120 -18.34 3.84 -8.16
C LEU A 120 -18.84 3.57 -9.59
N PHE A 121 -18.64 2.36 -10.10
CA PHE A 121 -18.97 2.02 -11.48
C PHE A 121 -20.42 1.65 -11.69
N PHE A 122 -21.07 1.00 -10.73
CA PHE A 122 -22.37 0.39 -10.96
C PHE A 122 -23.44 0.93 -10.02
N GLU A 123 -24.64 1.13 -10.56
CA GLU A 123 -25.83 1.21 -9.73
C GLU A 123 -26.23 -0.18 -9.23
N ARG A 124 -26.74 -0.25 -8.01
CA ARG A 124 -27.12 -1.53 -7.38
C ARG A 124 -28.18 -2.28 -8.20
N ASP A 125 -29.10 -1.54 -8.81
CA ASP A 125 -30.17 -2.09 -9.65
C ASP A 125 -29.64 -2.72 -10.94
N LEU A 126 -28.57 -2.16 -11.50
CA LEU A 126 -27.88 -2.76 -12.64
C LEU A 126 -27.20 -4.08 -12.23
N VAL A 127 -26.48 -4.09 -11.10
CA VAL A 127 -25.80 -5.29 -10.60
C VAL A 127 -26.78 -6.44 -10.36
N ALA A 128 -27.98 -6.15 -9.83
CA ALA A 128 -29.01 -7.17 -9.61
C ALA A 128 -29.48 -7.86 -10.90
N LYS A 129 -29.45 -7.14 -12.04
CA LYS A 129 -29.79 -7.63 -13.38
C LYS A 129 -28.62 -8.36 -14.06
N CYS A 130 -27.42 -8.25 -13.52
CA CYS A 130 -26.23 -8.91 -14.04
C CYS A 130 -26.08 -10.33 -13.49
N SER A 131 -25.34 -11.15 -14.24
CA SER A 131 -24.77 -12.42 -13.81
C SER A 131 -23.42 -12.59 -14.50
N TRP A 132 -22.58 -13.49 -13.99
CA TRP A 132 -21.28 -13.71 -14.61
C TRP A 132 -21.41 -14.23 -16.05
N THR A 133 -22.28 -15.22 -16.28
CA THR A 133 -22.40 -15.92 -17.57
C THR A 133 -23.64 -15.53 -18.38
N GLY A 134 -24.44 -14.57 -17.91
CA GLY A 134 -25.74 -14.22 -18.50
C GLY A 134 -26.89 -15.19 -18.18
N ARG A 135 -26.65 -16.20 -17.33
CA ARG A 135 -27.69 -17.17 -16.97
C ARG A 135 -28.55 -16.60 -15.85
N GLY A 136 -29.86 -16.60 -16.08
CA GLY A 136 -30.87 -16.20 -15.11
C GLY A 136 -32.16 -16.98 -15.34
N PHE A 137 -33.00 -17.04 -14.31
CA PHE A 137 -34.36 -17.58 -14.41
C PHE A 137 -35.31 -16.64 -13.63
N PRO A 138 -36.50 -16.30 -14.14
CA PRO A 138 -37.11 -16.77 -15.39
C PRO A 138 -36.50 -16.18 -16.68
N ASP A 139 -35.92 -14.99 -16.60
CA ASP A 139 -35.34 -14.28 -17.75
C ASP A 139 -33.80 -14.33 -17.74
N PRO A 140 -33.14 -14.30 -18.92
CA PRO A 140 -31.70 -14.14 -19.02
C PRO A 140 -31.22 -12.87 -18.33
N LYS A 141 -30.05 -12.94 -17.70
CA LYS A 141 -29.40 -11.80 -17.04
C LYS A 141 -28.33 -11.19 -17.96
N LEU A 142 -27.94 -9.96 -17.67
CA LEU A 142 -26.81 -9.33 -18.36
C LEU A 142 -25.53 -10.11 -18.09
N CYS A 143 -24.74 -10.38 -19.13
CA CYS A 143 -23.54 -11.20 -19.04
C CYS A 143 -22.31 -10.33 -18.79
N LEU A 144 -21.91 -10.19 -17.52
CA LEU A 144 -20.84 -9.28 -17.14
C LEU A 144 -19.48 -9.68 -17.75
N SER A 145 -19.25 -10.98 -17.99
CA SER A 145 -18.01 -11.48 -18.60
C SER A 145 -17.78 -10.99 -20.03
N LYS A 146 -18.77 -10.38 -20.69
CA LYS A 146 -18.61 -9.79 -22.03
C LYS A 146 -17.87 -8.45 -22.00
N TYR A 147 -17.88 -7.72 -20.89
CA TYR A 147 -17.29 -6.39 -20.78
C TYR A 147 -15.83 -6.47 -20.32
N ILE A 148 -14.98 -7.02 -21.19
CA ILE A 148 -13.59 -7.37 -20.88
C ILE A 148 -12.72 -6.16 -20.48
N ASP A 149 -12.99 -4.98 -21.02
CA ASP A 149 -12.22 -3.78 -20.74
C ASP A 149 -12.54 -3.27 -19.33
N ILE A 150 -13.83 -3.23 -18.99
CA ILE A 150 -14.31 -2.86 -17.66
C ILE A 150 -13.77 -3.84 -16.62
N LEU A 151 -13.88 -5.15 -16.89
CA LEU A 151 -13.33 -6.16 -15.98
C LEU A 151 -11.82 -6.04 -15.83
N SER A 152 -11.10 -5.72 -16.91
CA SER A 152 -9.66 -5.46 -16.85
C SER A 152 -9.35 -4.27 -15.95
N LEU A 153 -10.10 -3.18 -16.08
CA LEU A 153 -9.93 -1.99 -15.25
C LEU A 153 -10.15 -2.29 -13.77
N ILE A 154 -11.22 -3.02 -13.45
CA ILE A 154 -11.54 -3.46 -12.09
C ILE A 154 -10.41 -4.33 -11.53
N LYS A 155 -9.85 -5.26 -12.33
CA LYS A 155 -8.74 -6.12 -11.91
C LYS A 155 -7.46 -5.34 -11.63
N TYR A 156 -7.11 -4.40 -12.50
CA TYR A 156 -5.92 -3.57 -12.33
C TYR A 156 -6.06 -2.62 -11.14
N ALA A 157 -7.22 -1.97 -10.97
CA ALA A 157 -7.45 -1.03 -9.88
C ALA A 157 -7.66 -1.73 -8.52
N GLY A 158 -8.36 -2.86 -8.49
CA GLY A 158 -8.64 -3.63 -7.27
C GLY A 158 -7.50 -4.54 -6.83
N GLY A 159 -6.48 -4.70 -7.68
CA GLY A 159 -5.25 -5.41 -7.37
C GLY A 159 -4.21 -4.55 -6.66
N ASN A 160 -3.07 -5.16 -6.40
CA ASN A 160 -1.84 -4.46 -6.04
C ASN A 160 -0.65 -5.14 -6.73
N HIS A 161 0.56 -4.58 -6.56
CA HIS A 161 1.77 -5.10 -7.19
C HIS A 161 2.14 -6.55 -6.79
N LEU A 162 1.58 -7.07 -5.69
CA LEU A 162 1.78 -8.44 -5.21
C LEU A 162 0.69 -9.40 -5.70
N MET A 163 -0.51 -8.89 -5.98
CA MET A 163 -1.67 -9.71 -6.31
C MET A 163 -2.58 -8.99 -7.31
N MET A 164 -2.52 -9.46 -8.55
CA MET A 164 -3.53 -9.16 -9.56
C MET A 164 -4.81 -9.94 -9.25
N ARG A 165 -5.96 -9.27 -9.31
CA ARG A 165 -7.25 -9.96 -9.15
C ARG A 165 -7.54 -10.77 -10.41
N THR A 166 -7.94 -12.03 -10.24
CA THR A 166 -8.37 -12.90 -11.33
C THR A 166 -9.85 -12.72 -11.62
N ASP A 167 -10.30 -13.17 -12.79
CA ASP A 167 -11.73 -13.21 -13.14
C ASP A 167 -12.54 -14.00 -12.11
N GLU A 168 -12.01 -15.13 -11.63
CA GLU A 168 -12.69 -15.94 -10.60
C GLU A 168 -12.82 -15.19 -9.28
N TYR A 169 -11.81 -14.41 -8.89
CA TYR A 169 -11.90 -13.57 -7.70
C TYR A 169 -12.97 -12.48 -7.86
N VAL A 170 -12.95 -11.78 -8.98
CA VAL A 170 -13.93 -10.71 -9.28
C VAL A 170 -15.34 -11.30 -9.32
N LYS A 171 -15.51 -12.46 -9.93
CA LYS A 171 -16.79 -13.19 -9.96
C LYS A 171 -17.30 -13.52 -8.55
N GLN A 172 -16.48 -14.15 -7.71
CA GLN A 172 -16.85 -14.52 -6.33
C GLN A 172 -17.17 -13.31 -5.45
N PHE A 173 -16.57 -12.16 -5.76
CA PHE A 173 -16.88 -10.92 -5.05
C PHE A 173 -18.28 -10.38 -5.39
N ILE A 174 -18.73 -10.56 -6.63
CA ILE A 174 -20.00 -9.98 -7.13
C ILE A 174 -21.19 -10.93 -6.95
N PHE A 175 -20.98 -12.24 -7.11
CA PHE A 175 -22.02 -13.28 -7.17
C PHE A 175 -21.68 -14.48 -6.28
#